data_AF-A0AAJ0CKJ1-F1
#
_entry.id   AF-A0AAJ0CKJ1-F1
#
_cell.length_a   1.000
_cell.length_b   1.000
_cell.length_c   1.000
_cell.angle_alpha   90.00
_cell.angle_beta   90.00
_cell.angle_gamma   90.00
#
_symmetry.space_group_name_H-M   'P 1'
#
loop_
_entity.id
_entity.type
_entity.pdbx_description
1 polymer ?
#
loop_
_entity_poly.entity_id
_entity_poly.type
_entity_poly.pdbx_seq_one_letter_code
_entity_poly.pdbx_strand_id
1 'polypeptide(L)'
;AEEQGFSEFHLYVCAALLVKWSDKLTKLDFQEIMMFLQSLPTKSWTEKDIELLLSEAFIWQSLYKGSAAHLKGGPSKPLLSNLQL
;
A
#
# COMPACT_ATOMS: atom_id res chain seq x y z
N ALA A 1 14.80 12.67 -8.03
CA ALA A 1 13.60 12.43 -8.86
C ALA A 1 13.04 10.99 -8.69
N GLU A 2 13.43 10.24 -7.65
CA GLU A 2 12.96 8.85 -7.44
C GLU A 2 12.16 8.64 -6.14
N GLU A 3 12.11 9.64 -5.25
CA GLU A 3 11.50 9.46 -3.92
C GLU A 3 10.00 9.18 -3.97
N GLN A 4 9.27 9.76 -4.94
CA GLN A 4 7.83 9.51 -5.10
C GLN A 4 7.54 8.08 -5.54
N GLY A 5 8.39 7.49 -6.38
CA GLY A 5 8.25 6.09 -6.83
C GLY A 5 8.45 5.11 -5.68
N PHE A 6 9.40 5.38 -4.79
CA PHE A 6 9.65 4.53 -3.63
C PHE A 6 8.54 4.66 -2.57
N SER A 7 8.05 5.87 -2.30
CA SER A 7 6.95 6.06 -1.34
C SER A 7 5.64 5.40 -1.79
N GLU A 8 5.34 5.42 -3.09
CA GLU A 8 4.15 4.78 -3.64
C GLU A 8 4.31 3.25 -3.65
N PHE A 9 5.48 2.74 -4.03
CA PHE A 9 5.74 1.31 -4.05
C PHE A 9 5.78 0.69 -2.64
N HIS A 10 6.35 1.39 -1.66
CA HIS A 10 6.43 0.93 -0.28
C HIS A 10 5.04 0.64 0.31
N LEU A 11 4.03 1.45 -0.03
CA LEU A 11 2.65 1.21 0.39
C LEU A 11 2.12 -0.15 -0.10
N TYR A 12 2.38 -0.51 -1.36
CA TYR A 12 2.02 -1.82 -1.90
C TYR A 12 2.82 -2.96 -1.26
N VAL A 13 4.10 -2.73 -0.94
CA VAL A 13 4.92 -3.71 -0.19
C VAL A 13 4.37 -3.94 1.22
N CYS A 14 4.00 -2.88 1.94
CA CYS A 14 3.36 -2.99 3.25
C CYS A 14 2.02 -3.73 3.17
N ALA A 15 1.20 -3.43 2.17
CA ALA A 15 -0.06 -4.11 1.95
C ALA A 15 0.17 -5.61 1.68
N ALA A 16 1.12 -5.96 0.80
CA ALA A 16 1.44 -7.36 0.48
C ALA A 16 1.91 -8.11 1.74
N LEU A 17 2.72 -7.46 2.56
CA LEU A 17 3.20 -8.02 3.82
C LEU A 17 2.06 -8.29 4.81
N LEU A 18 1.10 -7.37 4.93
CA LEU A 18 -0.07 -7.55 5.79
C LEU A 18 -0.98 -8.68 5.30
N VAL A 19 -1.20 -8.78 3.99
CA VAL A 19 -2.02 -9.86 3.42
C VAL A 19 -1.36 -11.23 3.58
N LYS A 20 -0.02 -11.33 3.46
CA LYS A 20 0.72 -12.57 3.75
C LYS A 20 0.45 -13.13 5.14
N TRP A 21 0.10 -12.27 6.10
CA TRP A 21 -0.25 -12.66 7.47
C TRP A 21 -1.73 -12.51 7.81
N SER A 22 -2.60 -12.21 6.83
CA SER A 22 -4.02 -11.92 7.04
C SER A 22 -4.77 -13.04 7.78
N ASP A 23 -4.55 -14.29 7.41
CA ASP A 23 -5.16 -15.46 8.06
C ASP A 23 -4.78 -15.61 9.54
N LYS A 24 -3.61 -15.10 9.92
CA LYS A 24 -3.15 -15.08 11.31
C LYS A 24 -3.70 -13.85 12.01
N LEU A 25 -3.53 -12.66 11.42
CA LEU A 25 -3.97 -11.37 11.96
C LEU A 25 -5.47 -11.36 12.29
N THR A 26 -6.30 -11.99 11.47
CA THR A 26 -7.76 -12.08 11.67
C THR A 26 -8.18 -12.95 12.86
N LYS A 27 -7.27 -13.77 13.40
CA LYS A 27 -7.51 -14.66 14.54
C LYS A 27 -6.93 -14.14 15.86
N LEU A 28 -6.15 -13.07 15.81
CA LEU A 28 -5.48 -12.48 16.96
C LEU A 28 -6.33 -11.36 17.56
N ASP A 29 -6.18 -11.15 18.87
CA ASP A 29 -6.76 -9.97 19.52
C ASP A 29 -5.93 -8.70 19.23
N PHE A 30 -6.44 -7.55 19.66
CA PHE A 30 -5.77 -6.27 19.43
C PHE A 30 -4.32 -6.23 19.95
N GLN A 31 -4.08 -6.75 21.16
CA GLN A 31 -2.76 -6.70 21.77
C GLN A 31 -1.79 -7.64 21.04
N GLU A 32 -2.26 -8.83 20.67
CA GLU A 32 -1.50 -9.80 19.89
C GLU A 32 -1.17 -9.29 18.49
N ILE A 33 -2.10 -8.61 17.82
CA ILE A 33 -1.85 -7.94 16.54
C ILE A 33 -0.72 -6.93 16.68
N MET A 34 -0.78 -6.05 17.69
CA MET A 34 0.24 -5.02 17.90
C MET A 34 1.62 -5.63 18.17
N MET A 35 1.71 -6.66 19.02
CA MET A 35 2.97 -7.36 19.28
C MET A 35 3.50 -8.07 18.03
N PHE A 36 2.62 -8.70 17.25
CA PHE A 36 2.99 -9.42 16.04
C PHE A 36 3.52 -8.47 14.95
N LEU A 37 2.85 -7.34 14.71
CA LEU A 37 3.27 -6.35 13.72
C LEU A 37 4.62 -5.70 14.07
N GLN A 38 4.92 -5.55 15.37
CA GLN A 38 6.23 -5.04 15.83
C GLN A 38 7.36 -6.09 15.70
N SER A 39 7.03 -7.37 15.58
CA SER A 39 8.00 -8.48 15.60
C SER A 39 7.69 -9.54 14.53
N LEU A 40 7.53 -9.11 13.29
CA LEU A 40 7.23 -10.01 12.19
C LEU A 40 8.31 -11.11 12.07
N PRO A 41 7.92 -12.37 11.84
CA PRO A 41 8.84 -13.51 11.74
C PRO A 41 9.55 -13.53 10.37
N THR A 42 10.30 -12.48 10.07
CA THR A 42 11.07 -12.30 8.82
C THR A 42 12.52 -12.78 8.94
N LYS A 43 12.97 -13.18 10.14
CA LYS A 43 14.36 -13.58 10.40
C LYS A 43 14.84 -14.77 9.55
N SER A 44 13.92 -15.64 9.11
CA SER A 44 14.23 -16.81 8.28
C SER A 44 13.96 -16.57 6.80
N TRP A 45 13.67 -15.33 6.39
CA TRP A 45 13.39 -15.05 4.98
C TRP A 45 14.66 -15.16 4.16
N THR A 46 14.51 -15.77 3.00
CA THR A 46 15.52 -15.86 1.95
C THR A 46 15.30 -14.76 0.92
N GLU A 47 16.28 -14.55 0.04
CA GLU A 47 16.13 -13.61 -1.09
C GLU A 47 14.89 -13.92 -1.93
N LYS A 48 14.56 -15.20 -2.12
CA LYS A 48 13.36 -15.62 -2.85
C LYS A 48 12.06 -15.18 -2.16
N ASP A 49 12.02 -15.16 -0.83
CA ASP A 49 10.84 -14.71 -0.08
C ASP A 49 10.63 -13.20 -0.26
N ILE A 50 11.73 -12.45 -0.33
CA ILE A 50 11.71 -11.01 -0.60
C ILE A 50 11.30 -10.75 -2.04
N GLU A 51 11.89 -11.45 -3.02
CA GLU A 51 11.52 -11.34 -4.44
C GLU A 51 10.05 -11.64 -4.68
N LEU A 52 9.51 -12.67 -4.03
CA LEU A 52 8.09 -13.00 -4.13
C LEU A 52 7.20 -11.88 -3.60
N LEU A 53 7.53 -11.33 -2.42
CA LEU A 53 6.80 -10.20 -1.84
C LEU A 53 6.82 -8.97 -2.76
N LEU A 54 7.99 -8.65 -3.31
CA LEU A 54 8.16 -7.53 -4.23
C LEU A 54 7.39 -7.75 -5.54
N SER A 55 7.32 -8.98 -6.03
CA SER A 55 6.55 -9.35 -7.23
C SER A 55 5.05 -9.17 -7.00
N GLU A 56 4.54 -9.62 -5.85
CA GLU A 56 3.13 -9.40 -5.46
C GLU A 56 2.80 -7.90 -5.34
N ALA A 57 3.67 -7.15 -4.67
CA ALA A 57 3.53 -5.71 -4.54
C ALA A 57 3.54 -5.00 -5.90
N PHE A 58 4.38 -5.45 -6.84
CA PHE A 58 4.43 -4.92 -8.20
C PHE A 58 3.16 -5.23 -9.00
N ILE A 59 2.59 -6.42 -8.86
CA ILE A 59 1.29 -6.77 -9.46
C ILE A 59 0.20 -5.84 -8.93
N TRP A 60 0.15 -5.63 -7.61
CA TRP A 60 -0.85 -4.75 -7.02
C TRP A 60 -0.65 -3.30 -7.43
N GLN A 61 0.58 -2.82 -7.43
CA GLN A 61 0.88 -1.49 -7.96
C GLN A 61 0.38 -1.38 -9.40
N SER A 62 0.64 -2.35 -10.27
CA SER A 62 0.20 -2.32 -11.66
C SER A 62 -1.33 -2.33 -11.81
N LEU A 63 -2.02 -3.17 -11.02
CA LEU A 63 -3.49 -3.27 -11.02
C LEU A 63 -4.15 -1.98 -10.52
N TYR A 64 -3.67 -1.42 -9.42
CA TYR A 64 -4.31 -0.27 -8.76
C TYR A 64 -3.83 1.07 -9.31
N LYS A 65 -2.59 1.19 -9.80
CA LYS A 65 -2.07 2.38 -10.50
C LYS A 65 -2.68 2.52 -11.91
N GLY A 66 -2.98 1.41 -12.58
CA GLY A 66 -3.74 1.39 -13.83
C GLY A 66 -5.25 1.65 -13.66
N SER A 67 -5.80 1.37 -12.47
CA SER A 67 -7.21 1.61 -12.10
C SER A 67 -7.49 3.06 -11.64
N ALA A 68 -6.70 4.03 -12.11
CA ALA A 68 -6.90 5.47 -11.89
C ALA A 68 -8.18 6.04 -12.54
N ALA A 69 -9.22 5.23 -12.74
CA ALA A 69 -10.58 5.68 -13.03
C ALA A 69 -11.30 6.21 -11.78
N HIS A 70 -10.80 5.98 -10.55
CA HIS A 70 -11.45 6.45 -9.31
C HIS A 70 -10.78 7.67 -8.65
N LEU A 71 -9.55 8.06 -9.00
CA LEU A 71 -8.90 9.26 -8.40
C LEU A 71 -9.12 10.57 -9.19
N LYS A 72 -9.99 10.57 -10.21
CA LYS A 72 -10.41 11.79 -10.95
C LYS A 72 -11.87 12.17 -10.70
N GLY A 73 -12.40 11.87 -9.52
CA GLY A 73 -13.79 12.14 -9.14
C GLY A 73 -13.94 13.11 -7.95
N GLY A 74 -13.46 14.34 -8.10
CA GLY A 74 -13.92 15.47 -7.28
C GLY A 74 -14.37 16.58 -8.22
N PRO A 75 -15.59 17.13 -8.09
CA PRO A 75 -16.17 18.03 -9.08
C PRO A 75 -15.30 19.28 -9.22
N SER A 76 -15.06 19.65 -10.47
CA SER A 76 -14.58 20.95 -10.88
C SER A 76 -15.34 22.02 -10.08
N LYS A 77 -14.71 22.64 -9.08
CA LYS A 77 -15.19 23.96 -8.64
C LYS A 77 -14.99 24.85 -9.86
N PRO A 78 -16.04 25.42 -10.47
CA PRO A 78 -15.81 26.53 -11.37
C PRO A 78 -15.11 27.59 -10.53
N LEU A 79 -13.89 27.94 -10.93
CA LEU A 79 -13.20 29.10 -10.41
C LEU A 79 -14.13 30.26 -10.72
N LEU A 80 -14.86 30.74 -9.70
CA LEU A 80 -15.69 31.93 -9.83
C LEU A 80 -14.75 33.04 -10.26
N SER A 81 -14.89 33.39 -11.53
CA SER A 81 -14.29 34.53 -12.18
C SER A 81 -14.45 35.76 -11.30
N ASN A 82 -13.32 36.42 -11.00
CA ASN A 82 -13.18 37.87 -10.95
C ASN A 82 -14.51 38.65 -10.90
N LEU A 83 -15.05 38.85 -9.70
CA LEU A 83 -15.87 40.02 -9.40
C LEU A 83 -14.96 41.06 -8.75
N GLN A 84 -14.19 41.73 -9.60
CA GLN A 84 -13.89 43.14 -9.41
C GLN A 84 -14.99 43.92 -10.15
N LEU A 85 -16.02 44.31 -9.39
CA LEU A 85 -16.76 45.58 -9.43
C LEU A 85 -17.92 45.50 -8.43
#